data_AF-A0A6V7X4K0-F1
#
_entry.id   AF-A0A6V7X4K0-F1
#
_cell.length_a   1.000
_cell.length_b   1.000
_cell.length_c   1.000
_cell.angle_alpha   90.00
_cell.angle_beta   90.00
_cell.angle_gamma   90.00
#
_symmetry.space_group_name_H-M   'P 1'
#
loop_
_entity.id
_entity.type
_entity.pdbx_description
1 polymer ?
#
loop_
_entity_poly.entity_id
_entity_poly.type
_entity_poly.pdbx_seq_one_letter_code
_entity_poly.pdbx_strand_id
1 'polypeptide(L)'
;MKSRIRKGEYNFAGTEWTLVSEAAKDLIRRCLITDPEQRVTIEELLNHKWLLHYTKSPTTPLTTTEVMSDRGQAVNWPDFSEEMEQALASMRVDDVHIKHINDAQNSLLDKRRRKAAAGGGVDQIAEAD
;
A
#
# COMPACT_ATOMS: atom_id res chain seq x y z
N MET A 1 2.64 -0.32 -13.40
CA MET A 1 1.50 -0.85 -12.62
C MET A 1 1.46 -0.30 -11.19
N LYS A 2 2.56 -0.41 -10.42
CA LYS A 2 2.70 0.03 -9.00
C LYS A 2 2.15 1.42 -8.65
N SER A 3 2.42 2.45 -9.45
CA SER A 3 1.93 3.82 -9.21
C SER A 3 0.41 3.94 -9.31
N ARG A 4 -0.22 3.19 -10.24
CA ARG A 4 -1.67 3.22 -10.44
C ARG A 4 -2.41 2.54 -9.29
N ILE A 5 -1.89 1.39 -8.81
CA ILE A 5 -2.45 0.68 -7.65
C ILE A 5 -2.36 1.56 -6.39
N ARG A 6 -1.20 2.16 -6.11
CA ARG A 6 -1.01 3.05 -4.94
C ARG A 6 -1.86 4.31 -4.97
N LYS A 7 -2.20 4.82 -6.17
CA LYS A 7 -3.08 5.98 -6.33
C LYS A 7 -4.57 5.61 -6.32
N GLY A 8 -4.92 4.32 -6.26
CA GLY A 8 -6.31 3.87 -6.42
C GLY A 8 -6.85 4.09 -7.84
N GLU A 9 -5.97 4.21 -8.84
CA GLU A 9 -6.35 4.44 -10.24
C GLU A 9 -6.71 3.10 -10.92
N TYR A 10 -7.90 2.58 -10.63
CA TYR A 10 -8.53 1.47 -11.34
C TYR A 10 -9.81 1.92 -12.02
N ASN A 11 -10.19 1.23 -13.10
CA ASN A 11 -11.46 1.47 -13.79
C ASN A 11 -12.11 0.13 -14.16
N PHE A 12 -13.40 0.18 -14.45
CA PHE A 12 -14.22 -0.97 -14.82
C PHE A 12 -14.64 -0.89 -16.30
N ALA A 13 -13.75 -0.41 -17.16
CA ALA A 13 -14.06 -0.09 -18.56
C ALA A 13 -13.95 -1.29 -19.52
N GLY A 14 -13.35 -2.41 -19.07
CA GLY A 14 -13.19 -3.62 -19.89
C GLY A 14 -14.50 -4.36 -20.15
N THR A 15 -14.52 -5.18 -21.21
CA THR A 15 -15.69 -5.98 -21.60
C THR A 15 -16.08 -6.96 -20.50
N GLU A 16 -15.10 -7.43 -19.72
CA GLU A 16 -15.28 -8.28 -18.55
C GLU A 16 -16.10 -7.64 -17.43
N TRP A 17 -16.20 -6.31 -17.37
CA TRP A 17 -16.94 -5.56 -16.35
C TRP A 17 -18.34 -5.11 -16.80
N THR A 18 -18.71 -5.32 -18.07
CA THR A 18 -19.98 -4.85 -18.64
C THR A 18 -21.19 -5.52 -18.00
N LEU A 19 -21.07 -6.82 -17.71
CA LEU A 19 -22.12 -7.64 -17.10
C LEU A 19 -22.09 -7.59 -15.56
N VAL A 20 -21.05 -7.02 -14.97
CA VAL A 20 -20.90 -6.95 -13.52
C VAL A 20 -21.80 -5.85 -12.96
N SER A 21 -22.61 -6.20 -11.96
CA SER A 21 -23.54 -5.26 -11.31
C SER A 21 -22.81 -4.04 -10.73
N GLU A 22 -23.45 -2.87 -10.76
CA GLU A 22 -22.90 -1.66 -10.13
C GLU A 22 -22.75 -1.80 -8.62
N ALA A 23 -23.58 -2.63 -7.96
CA ALA A 23 -23.41 -2.94 -6.55
C ALA A 23 -22.08 -3.67 -6.25
N ALA A 24 -21.66 -4.60 -7.12
CA ALA A 24 -20.36 -5.26 -6.98
C ALA A 24 -19.21 -4.28 -7.18
N LYS A 25 -19.30 -3.41 -8.20
CA LYS A 25 -18.28 -2.38 -8.47
C LYS A 25 -18.18 -1.37 -7.33
N ASP A 26 -19.31 -0.95 -6.75
CA ASP A 26 -19.34 -0.08 -5.56
C ASP A 26 -18.63 -0.71 -4.36
N LEU A 27 -18.88 -2.00 -4.09
CA LEU A 27 -18.20 -2.74 -3.03
C LEU A 27 -16.67 -2.70 -3.23
N ILE A 28 -16.19 -3.01 -4.45
CA ILE A 28 -14.77 -2.97 -4.78
C ILE A 28 -14.20 -1.56 -4.57
N ARG A 29 -14.95 -0.52 -4.97
CA ARG A 29 -14.50 0.86 -4.79
C ARG A 29 -14.26 1.22 -3.34
N ARG A 30 -15.18 0.82 -2.47
CA ARG A 30 -15.12 1.03 -1.02
C ARG A 30 -13.96 0.28 -0.36
N CYS A 31 -13.65 -0.94 -0.82
CA CYS A 31 -12.51 -1.71 -0.34
C CYS A 31 -11.16 -1.10 -0.73
N LEU A 32 -11.08 -0.53 -1.93
CA LEU A 32 -9.83 -0.01 -2.52
C LEU A 32 -9.64 1.49 -2.30
N ILE A 33 -10.29 2.08 -1.30
CA ILE A 33 -10.02 3.48 -0.90
C ILE A 33 -8.59 3.58 -0.37
N THR A 34 -7.82 4.52 -0.94
CA THR A 34 -6.41 4.75 -0.63
C THR A 34 -6.22 5.24 0.81
N ASP A 35 -7.10 6.13 1.26
CA ASP A 35 -7.13 6.63 2.65
C ASP A 35 -7.70 5.55 3.59
N PRO A 36 -6.90 5.04 4.56
CA PRO A 36 -7.36 4.02 5.49
C PRO A 36 -8.48 4.49 6.42
N GLU A 37 -8.58 5.79 6.74
CA GLU A 37 -9.65 6.31 7.62
C GLU A 37 -11.01 6.36 6.92
N GLN A 38 -11.00 6.52 5.60
CA GLN A 38 -12.20 6.53 4.77
C GLN A 38 -12.54 5.14 4.21
N ARG A 39 -11.65 4.16 4.38
CA ARG A 39 -11.86 2.80 3.87
C ARG A 39 -12.96 2.11 4.66
N VAL A 40 -13.83 1.41 3.94
CA VAL A 40 -14.95 0.67 4.54
C VAL A 40 -14.45 -0.32 5.59
N THR A 41 -15.12 -0.32 6.74
CA THR A 41 -14.85 -1.28 7.80
C THR A 41 -15.45 -2.64 7.44
N ILE A 42 -14.98 -3.71 8.09
CA ILE A 42 -15.53 -5.05 7.85
C ILE A 42 -17.03 -5.13 8.19
N GLU A 43 -17.49 -4.41 9.20
CA GLU A 43 -18.89 -4.39 9.62
C GLU A 43 -19.78 -3.72 8.57
N GLU A 44 -19.36 -2.57 8.04
CA GLU A 44 -20.07 -1.89 6.94
C GLU A 44 -20.06 -2.73 5.66
N LEU A 45 -18.95 -3.42 5.39
CA LEU A 45 -18.80 -4.29 4.24
C LEU A 45 -19.79 -5.45 4.28
N LEU A 46 -19.90 -6.13 5.43
CA LEU A 46 -20.84 -7.25 5.64
C LEU A 46 -22.30 -6.80 5.49
N ASN A 47 -22.61 -5.56 5.84
CA ASN A 47 -23.92 -4.95 5.67
C ASN A 47 -24.13 -4.36 4.26
N HIS A 48 -23.18 -4.51 3.33
CA HIS A 48 -23.34 -3.99 1.98
C HIS A 48 -24.35 -4.83 1.19
N LYS A 49 -25.24 -4.15 0.44
CA LYS A 49 -26.32 -4.75 -0.38
C LYS A 49 -25.89 -5.92 -1.27
N TRP A 50 -24.66 -5.89 -1.78
CA TRP A 50 -24.14 -6.97 -2.62
C TRP A 50 -23.85 -8.25 -1.82
N LEU A 51 -23.34 -8.11 -0.59
CA LEU A 51 -23.08 -9.23 0.32
C LEU A 51 -24.35 -9.69 1.04
N LEU A 52 -25.18 -8.76 1.54
CA LEU A 52 -26.44 -9.11 2.21
C LEU A 52 -27.42 -9.90 1.34
N HIS A 53 -27.40 -9.67 0.03
CA HIS A 53 -28.26 -10.36 -0.94
C HIS A 53 -27.50 -11.39 -1.77
N TYR A 54 -26.43 -11.98 -1.23
CA TYR A 54 -25.63 -12.98 -1.94
C TYR A 54 -26.47 -14.15 -2.50
N THR A 55 -27.56 -14.52 -1.81
CA THR A 55 -28.50 -15.56 -2.25
C THR A 55 -29.34 -15.17 -3.48
N LYS A 56 -29.44 -13.87 -3.77
CA LYS A 56 -30.11 -13.29 -4.95
C LYS A 56 -29.09 -12.71 -5.95
N SER A 57 -27.81 -13.06 -5.82
CA SER A 57 -26.77 -12.56 -6.72
C SER A 57 -27.07 -13.01 -8.15
N PRO A 58 -26.92 -12.12 -9.15
CA PRO A 58 -27.09 -12.49 -10.54
C PRO A 58 -26.10 -13.59 -10.93
N THR A 59 -26.55 -14.57 -11.71
CA THR A 59 -25.73 -15.65 -12.27
C THR A 59 -24.98 -15.19 -13.52
N THR A 60 -24.40 -13.99 -13.47
CA THR A 60 -23.70 -13.42 -14.61
C THR A 60 -22.42 -14.23 -14.88
N PRO A 61 -22.21 -14.72 -16.10
CA PRO A 61 -21.02 -15.49 -16.43
C PRO A 61 -19.79 -14.59 -16.30
N LEU A 62 -18.77 -15.10 -15.62
CA LEU A 62 -17.51 -14.39 -15.41
C LEU A 62 -16.44 -14.97 -16.34
N THR A 63 -15.63 -14.09 -16.91
CA THR A 63 -14.50 -14.48 -17.78
C THR A 63 -13.24 -14.82 -17.00
N THR A 64 -13.31 -14.85 -15.65
CA THR A 64 -12.15 -15.06 -14.76
C THR A 64 -11.36 -16.32 -15.12
N THR A 65 -12.03 -17.44 -15.38
CA THR A 65 -11.36 -18.70 -15.74
C THR A 65 -10.65 -18.62 -17.09
N GLU A 66 -11.23 -17.90 -18.06
CA GLU A 66 -10.64 -17.69 -19.39
C GLU A 66 -9.41 -16.80 -19.29
N VAL A 67 -9.52 -15.66 -18.60
CA VAL A 67 -8.41 -14.72 -18.36
C VAL A 67 -7.25 -15.37 -17.61
N MET A 68 -7.55 -16.26 -16.65
CA MET A 68 -6.51 -16.97 -15.90
C MET A 68 -5.87 -18.13 -16.67
N SER A 69 -6.57 -18.72 -17.65
CA SER A 69 -6.10 -19.91 -18.38
C SER A 69 -5.45 -19.59 -19.73
N ASP A 70 -5.65 -18.39 -20.27
CA ASP A 70 -5.13 -18.02 -21.58
C ASP A 70 -3.59 -17.90 -21.56
N ARG A 71 -2.92 -18.87 -22.18
CA ARG A 71 -1.46 -19.01 -22.21
C ARG A 71 -0.76 -17.93 -23.05
N GLY A 72 -1.48 -17.15 -23.86
CA GLY A 72 -0.93 -16.09 -24.71
C GLY A 72 -0.85 -14.71 -24.05
N GLN A 73 -1.59 -14.50 -22.97
CA GLN A 73 -1.63 -13.28 -22.18
C GLN A 73 -1.48 -13.59 -20.69
N ALA A 74 -0.84 -14.72 -20.38
CA ALA A 74 -0.66 -15.22 -19.03
C ALA A 74 -0.03 -14.13 -18.18
N VAL A 75 -0.86 -13.52 -17.33
CA VAL A 75 -0.40 -12.84 -16.14
C VAL A 75 0.54 -13.84 -15.47
N ASN A 76 1.84 -13.53 -15.43
CA ASN A 76 2.79 -14.38 -14.75
C ASN A 76 2.36 -14.40 -13.28
N TRP A 77 1.67 -15.47 -12.87
CA TRP A 77 1.06 -15.56 -11.55
C TRP A 77 2.08 -15.36 -10.42
N PRO A 78 3.30 -15.93 -10.52
CA PRO A 78 4.42 -15.55 -9.68
C PRO A 78 4.66 -14.03 -9.57
N ASP A 79 4.82 -13.33 -10.70
CA ASP A 79 5.10 -11.88 -10.69
C ASP A 79 3.93 -11.08 -10.10
N PHE A 80 2.70 -11.46 -10.45
CA PHE A 80 1.50 -10.82 -9.90
C PHE A 80 1.41 -11.00 -8.38
N SER A 81 1.68 -12.21 -7.90
CA SER A 81 1.67 -12.51 -6.47
C SER A 81 2.75 -11.72 -5.73
N GLU A 82 3.95 -11.62 -6.30
CA GLU A 82 5.05 -10.83 -5.75
C GLU A 82 4.69 -9.33 -5.69
N GLU A 83 4.07 -8.79 -6.74
CA GLU A 83 3.62 -7.39 -6.74
C GLU A 83 2.54 -7.13 -5.67
N MET A 84 1.61 -8.07 -5.49
CA MET A 84 0.59 -7.98 -4.45
C MET A 84 1.22 -8.01 -3.05
N GLU A 85 2.20 -8.88 -2.82
CA GLU A 85 2.93 -8.98 -1.55
C GLU A 85 3.68 -7.67 -1.23
N GLN A 86 4.41 -7.12 -2.21
CA GLN A 86 5.10 -5.84 -2.07
C GLN A 86 4.14 -4.68 -1.76
N ALA A 87 2.95 -4.68 -2.39
CA ALA A 87 1.93 -3.67 -2.12
C ALA A 87 1.42 -3.77 -0.67
N LEU A 88 1.11 -4.99 -0.21
CA LEU A 88 0.67 -5.26 1.17
C LEU A 88 1.72 -4.87 2.20
N ALA A 89 3.00 -5.14 1.94
CA ALA A 89 4.10 -4.73 2.81
C ALA A 89 4.13 -3.20 2.96
N SER A 90 3.92 -2.44 1.89
CA SER A 90 3.90 -0.97 1.94
C SER A 90 2.66 -0.35 2.60
N MET A 91 1.58 -1.11 2.75
CA MET A 91 0.34 -0.65 3.39
C MET A 91 0.29 -0.94 4.89
N ARG A 92 1.17 -1.83 5.37
CA ARG A 92 1.29 -2.14 6.80
C ARG A 92 2.27 -1.19 7.43
N VAL A 93 1.92 -0.69 8.62
CA VAL A 93 2.86 0.02 9.47
C VAL A 93 3.59 -1.04 10.28
N ASP A 94 4.88 -1.22 10.02
CA ASP A 94 5.72 -2.00 10.91
C ASP A 94 5.92 -1.22 12.21
N ASP A 95 5.77 -1.91 13.35
CA ASP A 95 5.93 -1.31 14.66
C ASP A 95 7.42 -1.09 15.00
N VAL A 96 8.04 -0.12 14.32
CA VAL A 96 9.44 0.22 14.48
C VAL A 96 9.57 1.55 15.20
N HIS A 97 9.96 1.47 16.47
CA HIS A 97 10.25 2.63 17.29
C HIS A 97 11.70 3.09 17.07
N ILE A 98 11.88 4.23 16.40
CA ILE A 98 13.19 4.84 16.23
C ILE A 98 13.61 5.47 17.57
N LYS A 99 14.76 5.05 18.10
CA LYS A 99 15.36 5.66 19.31
C LYS A 99 15.60 7.14 19.08
N HIS A 100 15.44 7.95 20.14
CA HIS A 100 15.82 9.35 20.09
C HIS A 100 17.30 9.49 19.67
N ILE A 101 17.63 10.57 18.96
CA ILE A 101 18.96 10.76 18.35
C ILE A 101 20.11 10.74 19.37
N ASN A 102 19.83 11.08 20.63
CA ASN A 102 20.81 11.03 21.71
C ASN A 102 21.14 9.58 22.11
N ASP A 103 20.12 8.71 22.16
CA ASP A 103 20.23 7.31 22.59
C ASP A 103 20.58 6.37 21.44
N ALA A 104 20.46 6.84 20.20
CA ALA A 104 20.85 6.09 19.01
C ALA A 104 22.38 5.96 18.92
N GLN A 105 22.86 4.72 18.83
CA GLN A 105 24.26 4.40 18.55
C GLN A 105 24.37 3.70 17.21
N ASN A 106 25.07 4.34 16.27
CA ASN A 106 25.44 3.71 15.01
C ASN A 106 26.80 4.24 14.55
N SER A 107 27.51 3.44 13.75
CA SER A 107 28.89 3.74 13.31
C SER A 107 29.02 5.10 12.60
N LEU A 108 27.97 5.53 11.89
CA LEU A 108 27.96 6.83 11.19
C LEU A 108 27.82 8.00 12.17
N LEU A 109 26.92 7.90 13.15
CA LEU A 109 26.73 8.89 14.21
C LEU A 109 27.99 9.00 15.06
N ASP A 110 28.64 7.88 15.41
CA ASP A 110 29.88 7.90 16.17
C ASP A 110 31.02 8.59 15.41
N LYS A 111 31.16 8.31 14.11
CA LYS A 111 32.14 9.00 13.25
C LYS A 111 31.87 10.51 13.19
N ARG A 112 30.60 10.92 13.06
CA ARG A 112 30.22 12.34 13.03
C ARG A 112 30.43 13.04 14.37
N ARG A 113 30.08 12.39 15.49
CA ARG A 113 30.34 12.89 16.86
C ARG A 113 31.84 13.07 17.11
N ARG A 114 32.67 12.10 16.71
CA ARG A 114 34.14 12.21 16.80
C ARG A 114 34.70 13.34 15.94
N LYS A 115 34.19 13.52 14.72
CA LYS A 115 34.61 14.63 13.84
C LYS A 115 34.20 16.00 14.39
N ALA A 116 33.00 16.11 14.96
CA ALA A 116 32.55 17.34 15.62
C ALA A 116 33.40 17.66 16.86
N ALA A 117 33.72 16.65 17.69
CA ALA A 117 34.60 16.82 18.84
C ALA A 117 36.04 17.20 18.45
N ALA A 118 36.55 16.71 17.32
CA ALA A 118 37.88 17.04 16.81
C ALA A 118 37.96 18.41 16.12
N GLY A 119 36.82 19.03 15.76
CA GLY A 119 36.77 20.33 15.08
C GLY A 119 36.49 21.54 15.99
N GLY A 120 36.22 21.33 17.27
CA GLY A 120 35.86 22.39 18.24
C GLY A 120 37.05 23.08 18.92
N GLY A 121 38.16 23.29 18.20
CA GLY A 121 39.40 23.88 18.72
C GLY A 121 39.77 25.21 18.07
N VAL A 122 38.80 26.09 17.78
CA VAL A 122 39.04 27.50 17.41
C VAL A 122 37.83 28.31 17.89
N ASP A 123 37.87 28.80 19.14
CA ASP A 123 37.15 30.01 19.62
C ASP A 123 37.34 30.17 21.14
N GLN A 124 38.49 30.72 21.50
CA GLN A 124 38.91 31.32 22.78
C GLN A 124 40.42 31.56 22.58
N ILE A 125 40.88 32.73 22.15
CA ILE A 125 41.24 33.89 22.99
C ILE A 125 41.27 35.13 22.07
N ALA A 126 40.36 36.08 22.26
CA ALA A 126 40.52 37.45 21.79
C ALA A 126 39.71 38.39 22.70
N GLU A 127 40.10 38.46 23.96
CA GLU A 127 39.75 39.56 24.87
C GLU A 127 40.94 39.78 25.80
N ALA A 128 41.80 40.72 25.43
CA ALA A 128 42.79 41.36 26.30
C ALA A 128 43.25 42.68 25.66
N ASP A 129 42.87 43.77 26.33
CA ASP A 129 43.33 45.17 26.27
C ASP A 129 43.26 45.99 24.97
#